data_AF-A0A498AKY1-F1
#
_entry.id   AF-A0A498AKY1-F1
#
_cell.length_a   1.000
_cell.length_b   1.000
_cell.length_c   1.000
_cell.angle_alpha   90.00
_cell.angle_beta   90.00
_cell.angle_gamma   90.00
#
_symmetry.space_group_name_H-M   'P 1'
#
loop_
_entity.id
_entity.type
_entity.pdbx_description
1 polymer ?
#
loop_
_entity_poly.entity_id
_entity_poly.type
_entity_poly.pdbx_seq_one_letter_code
_entity_poly.pdbx_strand_id
1 'polypeptide(L)'
;MSITYRLTLAGDIPLELLAELTAPGAAETPTPAGNRLLSADLNDECGFAVSITSGSHGYYEAEADGTVWAWEPENHVDIGFHMRKETLSDLGRPRMLRTVGRVLASRPEDAALVLNDNWLMLTRVNGTIRRHNEADWYDEAYDSFLPR
;
A
#
# COMPACT_ATOMS: atom_id res chain seq x y z
N MET A 1 -14.04 8.56 -10.71
CA MET A 1 -12.66 8.95 -10.32
C MET A 1 -12.20 7.91 -9.30
N SER A 2 -11.21 7.09 -9.65
CA SER A 2 -10.70 6.05 -8.76
C SER A 2 -9.77 6.66 -7.71
N ILE A 3 -9.75 6.07 -6.53
CA ILE A 3 -8.83 6.40 -5.45
C ILE A 3 -7.81 5.28 -5.38
N THR A 4 -6.53 5.63 -5.34
CA THR A 4 -5.44 4.66 -5.29
C THR A 4 -4.64 4.87 -4.02
N TYR A 5 -4.42 3.79 -3.28
CA TYR A 5 -3.43 3.75 -2.21
C TYR A 5 -2.29 2.85 -2.67
N ARG A 6 -1.04 3.28 -2.50
CA ARG A 6 0.13 2.46 -2.81
C ARG A 6 0.94 2.25 -1.54
N LEU A 7 1.12 0.99 -1.16
CA LEU A 7 2.10 0.58 -0.17
C LEU A 7 3.36 0.13 -0.90
N THR A 8 4.46 0.84 -0.70
CA THR A 8 5.78 0.48 -1.21
C THR A 8 6.59 -0.15 -0.09
N LEU A 9 7.27 -1.25 -0.38
CA LEU A 9 8.20 -1.94 0.52
C LEU A 9 9.59 -1.98 -0.13
N ALA A 10 10.64 -1.59 0.60
CA ALA A 10 12.01 -1.64 0.09
C ALA A 10 12.60 -3.05 0.18
N GLY A 11 13.16 -3.52 -0.93
CA GLY A 11 13.89 -4.77 -1.05
C GLY A 11 13.28 -5.77 -2.04
N ASP A 12 13.97 -6.90 -2.15
CA ASP A 12 13.60 -8.00 -3.05
C ASP A 12 12.65 -8.98 -2.37
N ILE A 13 11.36 -8.65 -2.38
CA ILE A 13 10.32 -9.45 -1.74
C ILE A 13 9.62 -10.33 -2.79
N PRO A 14 9.51 -11.65 -2.58
CA PRO A 14 8.70 -12.50 -3.46
C PRO A 14 7.25 -12.03 -3.52
N LEU A 15 6.72 -11.82 -4.74
CA LEU A 15 5.38 -11.26 -4.91
C LEU A 15 4.31 -12.20 -4.35
N GLU A 16 4.55 -13.51 -4.39
CA GLU A 16 3.64 -14.54 -3.89
C GLU A 16 3.44 -14.42 -2.37
N LEU A 17 4.50 -14.09 -1.62
CA LEU A 17 4.38 -13.86 -0.18
C LEU A 17 3.50 -12.65 0.13
N LEU A 18 3.61 -11.60 -0.68
CA LEU A 18 2.77 -10.41 -0.53
C LEU A 18 1.36 -10.66 -1.03
N ALA A 19 1.16 -11.50 -2.05
CA ALA A 19 -0.17 -11.93 -2.49
C ALA A 19 -0.90 -12.68 -1.38
N GLU A 20 -0.28 -13.65 -0.72
CA GLU A 20 -0.88 -14.36 0.43
C GLU A 20 -1.28 -13.39 1.57
N LEU A 21 -0.53 -12.31 1.75
CA LEU A 21 -0.81 -11.29 2.77
C LEU A 21 -1.80 -10.21 2.32
N THR A 22 -2.16 -10.10 1.04
CA THR A 22 -2.98 -8.98 0.54
C THR A 22 -4.20 -9.43 -0.24
N ALA A 23 -4.05 -10.45 -1.07
CA ALA A 23 -5.06 -11.03 -1.92
C ALA A 23 -4.73 -12.52 -2.21
N PRO A 24 -5.06 -13.43 -1.28
CA PRO A 24 -4.91 -14.87 -1.53
C PRO A 24 -5.65 -15.26 -2.81
N GLY A 25 -4.94 -15.93 -3.73
CA GLY A 25 -5.48 -16.27 -5.05
C GLY A 25 -5.27 -15.22 -6.15
N ALA A 26 -4.44 -14.19 -5.91
CA ALA A 26 -4.02 -13.27 -6.95
C ALA A 26 -3.40 -14.03 -8.14
N ALA A 27 -3.88 -13.71 -9.34
CA ALA A 27 -3.41 -14.32 -10.57
C ALA A 27 -2.26 -13.52 -11.17
N GLU A 28 -1.28 -14.23 -11.74
CA GLU A 28 -0.22 -13.59 -12.52
C GLU A 28 -0.78 -13.08 -13.84
N THR A 29 -0.52 -11.81 -14.12
CA THR A 29 -0.89 -11.14 -15.37
C THR A 29 0.38 -10.71 -16.09
N PRO A 30 0.56 -11.12 -17.36
CA PRO A 30 1.67 -10.63 -18.18
C PRO A 30 1.53 -9.11 -18.39
N THR A 31 2.60 -8.37 -18.15
CA THR A 31 2.66 -6.95 -18.50
C THR A 31 3.38 -6.76 -19.84
N PRO A 32 3.08 -5.70 -20.60
CA PRO A 32 3.80 -5.40 -21.84
C PRO A 32 5.29 -5.15 -21.65
N ALA A 33 5.71 -4.71 -20.46
CA ALA A 33 7.11 -4.46 -20.11
C ALA A 33 7.84 -5.72 -19.60
N GLY A 34 7.16 -6.86 -19.51
CA GLY A 34 7.74 -8.15 -19.08
C GLY A 34 7.98 -8.25 -17.57
N ASN A 35 7.61 -7.24 -16.78
CA ASN A 35 7.63 -7.32 -15.32
C ASN A 35 6.45 -8.16 -14.81
N ARG A 36 6.70 -8.94 -13.74
CA ARG A 36 5.65 -9.76 -13.11
C ARG A 36 4.66 -8.85 -12.38
N LEU A 37 3.38 -9.09 -12.61
CA LEU A 37 2.27 -8.45 -11.94
C LEU A 37 1.37 -9.54 -11.37
N LEU A 38 1.12 -9.51 -10.06
CA LEU A 38 0.04 -10.29 -9.44
C LEU A 38 -1.14 -9.37 -9.18
N SER A 39 -2.35 -9.79 -9.52
CA SER A 39 -3.54 -8.98 -9.28
C SER A 39 -4.75 -9.81 -8.90
N ALA A 40 -5.66 -9.19 -8.13
CA ALA A 40 -6.95 -9.74 -7.77
C ALA A 40 -8.01 -8.63 -7.79
N ASP A 41 -9.19 -8.94 -8.34
CA ASP A 41 -10.36 -8.08 -8.19
C ASP A 41 -11.11 -8.49 -6.92
N LEU A 42 -11.03 -7.66 -5.89
CA LEU A 42 -11.71 -7.86 -4.61
C LEU A 42 -12.75 -6.75 -4.38
N ASN A 43 -13.29 -6.13 -5.45
CA ASN A 43 -14.21 -5.01 -5.31
C ASN A 43 -15.48 -5.38 -4.53
N ASP A 44 -16.07 -6.53 -4.82
CA ASP A 44 -17.30 -6.97 -4.15
C ASP A 44 -17.04 -7.41 -2.69
N GLU A 45 -15.89 -8.01 -2.45
CA GLU A 45 -15.55 -8.63 -1.16
C GLU A 45 -14.90 -7.66 -0.19
N CYS A 46 -14.06 -6.76 -0.69
CA CYS A 46 -13.18 -5.88 0.07
C CYS A 46 -13.34 -4.39 -0.28
N GLY A 47 -13.95 -4.06 -1.42
CA GLY A 47 -14.14 -2.69 -1.89
C GLY A 47 -12.97 -2.14 -2.72
N PHE A 48 -12.00 -2.97 -3.09
CA PHE A 48 -10.83 -2.59 -3.89
C PHE A 48 -10.34 -3.73 -4.78
N ALA A 49 -9.65 -3.39 -5.88
CA ALA A 49 -8.76 -4.32 -6.59
C ALA A 49 -7.32 -4.14 -6.12
N VAL A 50 -6.53 -5.23 -6.10
CA VAL A 50 -5.11 -5.23 -5.73
C VAL A 50 -4.24 -5.51 -6.94
N SER A 51 -3.12 -4.80 -7.02
CA SER A 51 -2.00 -5.08 -7.94
C SER A 51 -0.68 -5.10 -7.18
N ILE A 52 0.19 -6.06 -7.47
CA ILE A 52 1.50 -6.23 -6.82
C ILE A 52 2.56 -6.29 -7.92
N THR A 53 3.55 -5.42 -7.86
CA THR A 53 4.64 -5.33 -8.85
C THR A 53 5.97 -5.12 -8.19
N SER A 54 7.03 -5.75 -8.71
CA SER A 54 8.41 -5.42 -8.34
C SER A 54 8.98 -4.36 -9.27
N GLY A 55 9.92 -3.58 -8.74
CA GLY A 55 10.67 -2.59 -9.49
C GLY A 55 12.06 -2.36 -8.90
N SER A 56 12.88 -1.63 -9.66
CA SER A 56 14.19 -1.17 -9.22
C SER A 56 14.33 0.33 -9.52
N HIS A 57 15.24 1.01 -8.83
CA HIS A 57 15.49 2.44 -8.93
C HIS A 57 14.21 3.27 -8.73
N GLY A 58 13.50 3.00 -7.63
CA GLY A 58 12.27 3.69 -7.29
C GLY A 58 12.55 5.14 -6.89
N TYR A 59 11.62 6.05 -7.21
CA TYR A 59 11.58 7.41 -6.70
C TYR A 59 10.14 7.73 -6.31
N TYR A 60 9.93 8.04 -5.04
CA TYR A 60 8.63 8.37 -4.48
C TYR A 60 8.70 9.74 -3.82
N GLU A 61 7.69 10.55 -4.09
CA GLU A 61 7.53 11.88 -3.51
C GLU A 61 6.08 12.06 -3.08
N ALA A 62 5.86 12.65 -1.91
CA ALA A 62 4.52 12.92 -1.39
C ALA A 62 4.54 14.03 -0.34
N GLU A 63 3.42 14.71 -0.16
CA GLU A 63 3.21 15.70 0.89
C GLU A 63 2.96 15.02 2.24
N ALA A 64 3.72 15.43 3.25
CA ALA A 64 3.71 14.89 4.60
C ALA A 64 3.81 16.04 5.62
N ASP A 65 2.78 16.23 6.44
CA ASP A 65 2.78 17.18 7.55
C ASP A 65 3.14 18.63 7.10
N GLY A 66 2.70 19.03 5.90
CA GLY A 66 2.98 20.33 5.30
C GLY A 66 4.38 20.47 4.67
N THR A 67 5.13 19.37 4.53
CA THR A 67 6.44 19.32 3.88
C THR A 67 6.48 18.26 2.78
N VAL A 68 7.44 18.34 1.86
CA VAL A 68 7.64 17.30 0.85
C VAL A 68 8.56 16.22 1.41
N TRP A 69 8.10 14.97 1.33
CA TRP A 69 8.87 13.77 1.63
C TRP A 69 9.30 13.10 0.32
N ALA A 70 10.52 12.59 0.29
CA ALA A 70 11.05 11.84 -0.84
C ALA A 70 11.80 10.57 -0.37
N TRP A 71 11.74 9.53 -1.19
CA TRP A 71 12.40 8.25 -0.91
C TRP A 71 12.80 7.52 -2.19
N GLU A 72 14.02 6.98 -2.19
CA GLU A 72 14.64 6.30 -3.33
C GLU A 72 15.10 4.88 -2.96
N PRO A 73 14.21 3.88 -2.95
CA PRO A 73 14.60 2.49 -2.74
C PRO A 73 15.25 1.90 -4.00
N GLU A 74 16.39 1.22 -3.84
CA GLU A 74 17.08 0.55 -4.94
C GLU A 74 16.24 -0.58 -5.55
N ASN A 75 15.73 -1.48 -4.72
CA ASN A 75 14.74 -2.49 -5.10
C ASN A 75 13.48 -2.27 -4.28
N HIS A 76 12.31 -2.52 -4.87
CA HIS A 76 11.05 -2.35 -4.17
C HIS A 76 9.95 -3.27 -4.69
N VAL A 77 8.92 -3.44 -3.86
CA VAL A 77 7.63 -3.96 -4.28
C VAL A 77 6.54 -2.94 -3.97
N ASP A 78 5.71 -2.68 -4.98
CA ASP A 78 4.55 -1.83 -4.88
C ASP A 78 3.27 -2.67 -4.81
N ILE A 79 2.43 -2.34 -3.83
CA ILE A 79 1.09 -2.90 -3.64
C ILE A 79 0.08 -1.77 -3.84
N GLY A 80 -0.59 -1.78 -4.99
CA GLY A 80 -1.62 -0.82 -5.35
C GLY A 80 -3.01 -1.32 -4.98
N PHE A 81 -3.75 -0.50 -4.22
CA PHE A 81 -5.16 -0.71 -3.89
C PHE A 81 -6.01 0.29 -4.66
N HIS A 82 -6.79 -0.20 -5.61
CA HIS A 82 -7.63 0.61 -6.50
C HIS A 82 -9.08 0.56 -6.04
N MET A 83 -9.63 1.70 -5.66
CA MET A 83 -10.96 1.82 -5.08
C MET A 83 -11.88 2.71 -5.89
N ARG A 84 -13.18 2.40 -5.82
CA ARG A 84 -14.25 3.29 -6.26
C ARG A 84 -14.56 4.27 -5.12
N LYS A 85 -14.93 5.51 -5.47
CA LYS A 85 -15.20 6.56 -4.48
C LYS A 85 -16.41 6.20 -3.61
N GLU A 86 -17.37 5.50 -4.20
CA GLU A 86 -18.66 5.13 -3.62
C GLU A 86 -18.53 4.11 -2.48
N THR A 87 -17.51 3.24 -2.54
CA THR A 87 -17.25 2.19 -1.54
C THR A 87 -16.09 2.53 -0.59
N LEU A 88 -15.47 3.70 -0.78
CA LEU A 88 -14.22 4.06 -0.11
C LEU A 88 -14.34 4.09 1.42
N SER A 89 -15.28 4.87 1.95
CA SER A 89 -15.36 5.14 3.38
C SER A 89 -15.91 3.95 4.16
N ASP A 90 -16.92 3.28 3.62
CA ASP A 90 -17.66 2.23 4.34
C ASP A 90 -16.95 0.87 4.27
N LEU A 91 -16.18 0.63 3.22
CA LEU A 91 -15.62 -0.69 2.91
C LEU A 91 -14.13 -0.66 2.60
N GLY A 92 -13.74 0.11 1.59
CA GLY A 92 -12.43 0.04 0.96
C GLY A 92 -11.30 0.47 1.89
N ARG A 93 -11.38 1.68 2.45
CA ARG A 93 -10.34 2.24 3.34
C ARG A 93 -10.10 1.39 4.59
N PRO A 94 -11.11 1.06 5.42
CA PRO A 94 -10.84 0.30 6.64
C PRO A 94 -10.24 -1.08 6.37
N ARG A 95 -10.69 -1.77 5.31
CA ARG A 95 -10.16 -3.08 4.94
C ARG A 95 -8.77 -3.00 4.34
N MET A 96 -8.49 -1.99 3.52
CA MET A 96 -7.16 -1.75 2.99
C MET A 96 -6.17 -1.44 4.11
N LEU A 97 -6.51 -0.56 5.06
CA LEU A 97 -5.62 -0.26 6.19
C LEU A 97 -5.38 -1.49 7.08
N ARG A 98 -6.39 -2.36 7.23
CA ARG A 98 -6.20 -3.66 7.91
C ARG A 98 -5.25 -4.58 7.13
N THR A 99 -5.33 -4.61 5.80
CA THR A 99 -4.39 -5.33 4.95
C THR A 99 -2.97 -4.75 5.06
N VAL A 100 -2.81 -3.42 5.03
CA VAL A 100 -1.52 -2.74 5.25
C VAL A 100 -0.95 -3.12 6.62
N GLY A 101 -1.76 -3.04 7.68
CA GLY A 101 -1.36 -3.45 9.03
C GLY A 101 -0.88 -4.90 9.10
N ARG A 102 -1.57 -5.83 8.41
CA ARG A 102 -1.15 -7.24 8.30
C ARG A 102 0.20 -7.40 7.60
N VAL A 103 0.42 -6.67 6.51
CA VAL A 103 1.71 -6.66 5.79
C VAL A 103 2.81 -6.15 6.71
N LEU A 104 2.62 -4.98 7.33
CA LEU A 104 3.60 -4.37 8.24
C LEU A 104 3.93 -5.26 9.44
N ALA A 105 2.96 -5.97 10.00
CA ALA A 105 3.19 -6.90 11.10
C ALA A 105 3.97 -8.17 10.68
N SER A 106 3.87 -8.59 9.41
CA SER A 106 4.46 -9.83 8.91
C SER A 106 5.83 -9.63 8.25
N ARG A 107 6.17 -8.39 7.89
CA ARG A 107 7.29 -8.02 7.02
C ARG A 107 8.11 -6.90 7.65
N PRO A 108 9.45 -6.98 7.77
CA PRO A 108 10.26 -5.96 8.47
C PRO A 108 10.72 -4.77 7.62
N GLU A 109 10.55 -4.82 6.29
CA GLU A 109 11.17 -3.89 5.33
C GLU A 109 10.74 -2.43 5.51
N ASP A 110 11.60 -1.45 5.23
CA ASP A 110 11.13 -0.06 5.21
C ASP A 110 9.97 0.11 4.22
N ALA A 111 9.02 0.96 4.59
CA ALA A 111 7.73 1.04 3.89
C ALA A 111 7.19 2.46 3.82
N ALA A 112 6.40 2.74 2.79
CA ALA A 112 5.64 3.98 2.67
C ALA A 112 4.24 3.71 2.10
N LEU A 113 3.21 4.30 2.70
CA LEU A 113 1.84 4.29 2.19
C LEU A 113 1.51 5.69 1.65
N VAL A 114 1.18 5.78 0.36
CA VAL A 114 0.83 7.03 -0.33
C VAL A 114 -0.57 6.94 -0.90
N LEU A 115 -1.35 8.01 -0.72
CA LEU A 115 -2.68 8.20 -1.30
C LEU A 115 -2.60 9.07 -2.55
N ASN A 116 -3.16 8.55 -3.65
CA ASN A 116 -3.25 9.19 -4.97
C ASN A 116 -1.93 9.81 -5.44
N ASP A 117 -0.81 9.14 -5.13
CA ASP A 117 0.55 9.59 -5.45
C ASP A 117 0.94 10.98 -4.88
N ASN A 118 0.12 11.55 -3.98
CA ASN A 118 0.28 12.92 -3.51
C ASN A 118 0.44 13.03 -2.01
N TRP A 119 -0.24 12.19 -1.22
CA TRP A 119 -0.32 12.35 0.23
C TRP A 119 0.33 11.18 0.94
N LEU A 120 1.39 11.47 1.69
CA LEU A 120 2.03 10.47 2.55
C LEU A 120 1.11 10.22 3.74
N MET A 121 0.78 8.95 3.95
CA MET A 121 -0.09 8.53 5.03
C MET A 121 0.69 7.88 6.15
N LEU A 122 1.66 7.03 5.82
CA LEU A 122 2.42 6.25 6.78
C LEU A 122 3.82 5.98 6.23
N THR A 123 4.80 6.00 7.10
CA THR A 123 6.14 5.46 6.83
C THR A 123 6.52 4.42 7.88
N ARG A 124 7.36 3.48 7.48
CA ARG A 124 8.16 2.67 8.37
C ARG A 124 9.62 2.87 7.97
N VAL A 125 10.43 3.35 8.90
CA VAL A 125 11.86 3.57 8.70
C VAL A 125 12.62 2.97 9.88
N ASN A 126 13.54 2.06 9.61
CA ASN A 126 14.32 1.35 10.62
C ASN A 126 13.42 0.71 11.70
N GLY A 127 12.32 0.09 11.26
CA GLY A 127 11.34 -0.55 12.14
C GLY A 127 10.44 0.39 12.95
N THR A 128 10.64 1.71 12.86
CA THR A 128 9.76 2.70 13.49
C THR A 128 8.66 3.09 12.53
N ILE A 129 7.41 2.94 12.95
CA ILE A 129 6.26 3.40 12.17
C ILE A 129 5.96 4.84 12.56
N ARG A 130 5.51 5.62 11.58
CA ARG A 130 4.99 6.97 11.76
C ARG A 130 3.81 7.17 10.83
N ARG A 131 2.70 7.65 11.38
CA ARG A 131 1.58 8.16 10.60
C ARG A 131 1.78 9.65 10.30
N HIS A 132 1.27 10.08 9.16
CA HIS A 132 1.35 11.44 8.65
C HIS A 132 -0.05 11.96 8.36
N ASN A 133 -0.24 13.28 8.49
CA ASN A 133 -1.52 13.94 8.24
C ASN A 133 -2.67 13.25 9.02
N GLU A 134 -2.44 12.93 10.30
CA GLU A 134 -3.29 11.99 11.04
C GLU A 134 -4.76 12.41 11.10
N ALA A 135 -5.01 13.71 11.28
CA ALA A 135 -6.35 14.27 11.41
C ALA A 135 -7.22 14.15 10.14
N ASP A 136 -6.60 13.93 8.98
CA ASP A 136 -7.31 13.95 7.69
C ASP A 136 -7.83 12.57 7.27
N TRP A 137 -7.16 11.49 7.72
CA TRP A 137 -7.36 10.16 7.13
C TRP A 137 -7.68 9.05 8.12
N TYR A 138 -7.29 9.20 9.38
CA TYR A 138 -7.35 8.12 10.37
C TYR A 138 -8.50 8.29 11.33
N ASP A 139 -9.24 7.19 11.52
CA ASP A 139 -10.22 7.05 12.58
C ASP A 139 -9.57 6.31 13.76
N GLU A 140 -10.00 6.61 15.00
CA GLU A 140 -9.51 5.95 16.22
C GLU A 140 -9.65 4.42 16.14
N ALA A 141 -10.68 3.92 15.43
CA ALA A 141 -10.89 2.48 15.23
C ALA A 141 -9.69 1.78 14.55
N TYR A 142 -8.88 2.51 13.78
CA TYR A 142 -7.76 1.96 13.03
C TYR A 142 -6.56 1.61 13.93
N ASP A 143 -6.50 2.14 15.15
CA ASP A 143 -5.45 1.84 16.12
C ASP A 143 -5.42 0.36 16.53
N SER A 144 -6.52 -0.36 16.34
CA SER A 144 -6.63 -1.79 16.64
C SER A 144 -5.87 -2.70 15.67
N PHE A 145 -5.50 -2.20 14.48
CA PHE A 145 -4.86 -3.03 13.45
C PHE A 145 -3.76 -2.32 12.64
N LEU A 146 -3.61 -1.01 12.76
CA LEU A 146 -2.53 -0.28 12.14
C LEU A 146 -1.58 0.22 13.24
N PRO A 147 -0.27 -0.08 13.18
CA PRO A 147 0.67 0.44 14.16
C PRO A 147 0.77 1.96 14.11
N ARG A 148 1.30 2.56 15.19
CA ARG A 148 1.65 3.97 15.24
C ARG A 148 3.16 4.15 15.18
#